data_AF-A0A0A1WSM8-F1
#
_entry.id   AF-A0A0A1WSM8-F1
#
_cell.length_a   1.000
_cell.length_b   1.000
_cell.length_c   1.000
_cell.angle_alpha   90.00
_cell.angle_beta   90.00
_cell.angle_gamma   90.00
#
_symmetry.space_group_name_H-M   'P 1'
#
loop_
_entity.id
_entity.type
_entity.pdbx_description
1 polymer ?
#
loop_
_entity_poly.entity_id
_entity_poly.type
_entity_poly.pdbx_seq_one_letter_code
_entity_poly.pdbx_strand_id
1 'polypeptide(L)'
;MTSGKAYLKRKMAGVEIEHLNITEAKRVEHHLYETLQSELCFEGCMTCAKYFEFLVCEENELMTDKFINQRMLVNKTELLKLYETCKAAELVSKLKTCLSRKSTYELIYQAWNIAKSLPDAFYWFTKSFLEIIIVIADSFGVNDVLCCEFRAKIYTHYAVFYMQRRAHDFQKEIKYFEKALSLSRAKDWRTDNITRVFDEKNLHEFVGVNFASVLFKSAMAFIHTDPRYGIEQADRSIKCIAEVGQLKLKILVVKAILVKARLLIEISNYKEAMKNLRTAERYVTGEKTSEFQKVRCEINICKGICYENLGNTSYAMAKLKLAVLLARHLELNKQLGLSLLQIAKIYMKTPNKYYLAENALREARDVFQEENESENKICVKYMFALLQTEVNHKSFIDLIKQSEFNYCDLYKLRQWKYQAKPFWKRRGLITFIKSYTTMSLLSRITSDLPSDESEEIEEQTTEISESESEEMSSDPLDCLLNEYK
;
A
#
# COMPACT_ATOMS: atom_id res chain seq x y z
N MET A 1 -15.01 -22.81 76.14
CA MET A 1 -15.56 -22.98 74.77
C MET A 1 -16.56 -21.90 74.33
N THR A 2 -17.14 -21.09 75.23
CA THR A 2 -18.20 -20.11 74.89
C THR A 2 -17.73 -18.86 74.12
N SER A 3 -16.51 -18.36 74.37
CA SER A 3 -15.99 -17.13 73.75
C SER A 3 -15.89 -17.20 72.20
N GLY A 4 -15.37 -18.32 71.66
CA GLY A 4 -15.18 -18.48 70.21
C GLY A 4 -16.48 -18.46 69.40
N LYS A 5 -17.58 -19.03 69.95
CA LYS A 5 -18.90 -18.99 69.29
C LYS A 5 -19.47 -17.56 69.22
N ALA A 6 -19.25 -16.73 70.23
CA ALA A 6 -19.69 -15.33 70.22
C ALA A 6 -18.90 -14.48 69.22
N TYR A 7 -17.58 -14.74 69.09
CA TYR A 7 -16.73 -14.07 68.11
C TYR A 7 -17.13 -14.39 66.67
N LEU A 8 -17.29 -15.67 66.31
CA LEU A 8 -17.75 -16.09 64.98
C LEU A 8 -19.13 -15.53 64.64
N LYS A 9 -20.08 -15.57 65.60
CA LYS A 9 -21.44 -15.05 65.38
C LYS A 9 -21.47 -13.52 65.16
N ARG A 10 -20.50 -12.75 65.69
CA ARG A 10 -20.33 -11.33 65.35
C ARG A 10 -19.65 -11.11 64.01
N LYS A 11 -18.67 -11.94 63.63
CA LYS A 11 -17.97 -11.83 62.32
C LYS A 11 -18.83 -12.26 61.13
N MET A 12 -19.81 -13.15 61.33
CA MET A 12 -20.74 -13.60 60.28
C MET A 12 -22.05 -12.80 60.23
N ALA A 13 -22.32 -11.93 61.21
CA ALA A 13 -23.52 -11.08 61.19
C ALA A 13 -23.33 -9.95 60.17
N GLY A 14 -24.01 -10.04 59.03
CA GLY A 14 -23.93 -9.07 57.93
C GLY A 14 -23.06 -9.50 56.75
N VAL A 15 -22.53 -10.74 56.76
CA VAL A 15 -21.99 -11.36 55.54
C VAL A 15 -23.11 -12.10 54.83
N GLU A 16 -23.58 -11.56 53.71
CA GLU A 16 -24.42 -12.33 52.78
C GLU A 16 -23.54 -13.46 52.21
N ILE A 17 -23.84 -14.69 52.63
CA ILE A 17 -23.20 -15.89 52.08
C ILE A 17 -23.94 -16.22 50.79
N GLU A 18 -23.36 -15.84 49.64
CA GLU A 18 -23.83 -16.34 48.36
C GLU A 18 -23.84 -17.88 48.39
N HIS A 19 -25.02 -18.47 48.17
CA HIS A 19 -25.20 -19.92 48.14
C HIS A 19 -24.66 -20.51 46.84
N LEU A 20 -23.32 -20.60 46.76
CA LEU A 20 -22.59 -21.22 45.65
C LEU A 20 -22.86 -22.73 45.61
N ASN A 21 -23.14 -23.26 44.41
CA ASN A 21 -23.18 -24.69 44.16
C ASN A 21 -21.78 -25.32 44.33
N ILE A 22 -21.70 -26.64 44.55
CA ILE A 22 -20.43 -27.37 44.76
C ILE A 22 -19.43 -27.14 43.60
N THR A 23 -19.91 -27.03 42.36
CA THR A 23 -19.12 -26.70 41.17
C THR A 23 -18.60 -25.26 41.20
N GLU A 24 -19.47 -24.31 41.53
CA GLU A 24 -19.13 -22.88 41.65
C GLU A 24 -18.10 -22.65 42.78
N ALA A 25 -18.24 -23.35 43.90
CA ALA A 25 -17.31 -23.32 45.01
C ALA A 25 -15.90 -23.83 44.62
N LYS A 26 -15.80 -24.95 43.89
CA LYS A 26 -14.52 -25.45 43.35
C LYS A 26 -13.85 -24.44 42.42
N ARG A 27 -14.63 -23.73 41.61
CA ARG A 27 -14.15 -22.66 40.72
C ARG A 27 -13.72 -21.38 41.47
N VAL A 28 -13.79 -21.33 42.80
CA VAL A 28 -13.23 -20.23 43.61
C VAL A 28 -11.83 -20.55 44.16
N GLU A 29 -11.41 -21.83 44.16
CA GLU A 29 -10.07 -22.23 44.59
C GLU A 29 -8.97 -21.82 43.60
N HIS A 30 -7.71 -21.79 44.06
CA HIS A 30 -6.57 -21.23 43.32
C HIS A 30 -6.23 -21.93 41.98
N HIS A 31 -6.79 -23.11 41.71
CA HIS A 31 -6.48 -23.95 40.55
C HIS A 31 -7.62 -23.95 39.50
N LEU A 32 -8.05 -22.76 39.05
CA LEU A 32 -9.22 -22.64 38.17
C LEU A 32 -9.06 -23.42 36.85
N TYR A 33 -7.92 -23.32 36.17
CA TYR A 33 -7.72 -24.02 34.89
C TYR A 33 -7.77 -25.55 35.04
N GLU A 34 -7.07 -26.11 36.02
CA GLU A 34 -7.08 -27.56 36.32
C GLU A 34 -8.50 -28.03 36.67
N THR A 35 -9.23 -27.23 37.46
CA THR A 35 -10.62 -27.50 37.84
C THR A 35 -11.52 -27.56 36.60
N LEU A 36 -11.48 -26.54 35.74
CA LEU A 36 -12.26 -26.46 34.51
C LEU A 36 -11.90 -27.60 33.52
N GLN A 37 -10.62 -27.96 33.40
CA GLN A 37 -10.20 -29.09 32.57
C GLN A 37 -10.75 -30.41 33.13
N SER A 38 -10.72 -30.62 34.45
CA SER A 38 -11.25 -31.83 35.09
C SER A 38 -12.76 -31.98 34.91
N GLU A 39 -13.51 -30.87 34.97
CA GLU A 39 -14.95 -30.84 34.71
C GLU A 39 -15.29 -31.23 33.25
N LEU A 40 -14.56 -30.70 32.26
CA LEU A 40 -14.75 -31.10 30.85
C LEU A 40 -14.50 -32.59 30.65
N CYS A 41 -13.44 -33.13 31.24
CA CYS A 41 -13.14 -34.57 31.17
C CYS A 41 -14.23 -35.41 31.85
N PHE A 42 -14.75 -34.99 33.01
CA PHE A 42 -15.82 -35.70 33.73
C PHE A 42 -17.13 -35.73 32.93
N GLU A 43 -17.48 -34.64 32.24
CA GLU A 43 -18.63 -34.58 31.32
C GLU A 43 -18.32 -35.14 29.91
N GLY A 44 -17.16 -35.77 29.74
CA GLY A 44 -16.70 -36.41 28.51
C GLY A 44 -16.52 -35.45 27.33
N CYS A 45 -16.36 -34.15 27.57
CA CYS A 45 -16.11 -33.11 26.56
C CYS A 45 -14.62 -33.05 26.22
N MET A 46 -14.13 -34.16 25.64
CA MET A 46 -12.70 -34.39 25.40
C MET A 46 -12.12 -33.43 24.35
N THR A 47 -12.94 -32.95 23.41
CA THR A 47 -12.49 -32.03 22.35
C THR A 47 -12.21 -30.65 22.95
N CYS A 48 -13.14 -30.12 23.73
CA CYS A 48 -12.98 -28.89 24.50
C CYS A 48 -11.85 -29.03 25.52
N ALA A 49 -11.75 -30.16 26.24
CA ALA A 49 -10.68 -30.38 27.21
C ALA A 49 -9.28 -30.25 26.56
N LYS A 50 -9.08 -30.91 25.42
CA LYS A 50 -7.81 -30.85 24.67
C LYS A 50 -7.48 -29.45 24.15
N TYR A 51 -8.46 -28.72 23.61
CA TYR A 51 -8.22 -27.36 23.12
C TYR A 51 -8.05 -26.34 24.25
N PHE A 52 -8.70 -26.56 25.39
CA PHE A 52 -8.51 -25.75 26.59
C PHE A 52 -7.11 -25.95 27.18
N GLU A 53 -6.66 -27.20 27.31
CA GLU A 53 -5.29 -27.55 27.70
C GLU A 53 -4.25 -26.90 26.79
N PHE A 54 -4.43 -26.99 25.47
CA PHE A 54 -3.56 -26.30 24.50
C PHE A 54 -3.46 -24.79 24.75
N LEU A 55 -4.59 -24.10 24.96
CA LEU A 55 -4.60 -22.65 25.22
C LEU A 55 -3.94 -22.29 26.57
N VAL A 56 -4.06 -23.15 27.58
CA VAL A 56 -3.38 -22.97 28.88
C VAL A 56 -1.86 -23.18 28.75
N CYS A 57 -1.42 -24.17 27.97
CA CYS A 57 0.00 -24.36 27.66
C CYS A 57 0.58 -23.16 26.89
N GLU A 58 -0.11 -22.70 25.84
CA GLU A 58 0.31 -21.51 25.07
C GLU A 58 0.37 -20.24 25.96
N GLU A 59 -0.59 -20.03 26.86
CA GLU A 59 -0.51 -18.93 27.84
C GLU A 59 0.72 -19.04 28.74
N ASN A 60 1.04 -20.24 29.22
CA ASN A 60 2.18 -20.48 30.09
C ASN A 60 3.51 -20.23 29.37
N GLU A 61 3.65 -20.65 28.11
CA GLU A 61 4.82 -20.37 27.26
C GLU A 61 4.96 -18.86 27.03
N LEU A 62 3.90 -18.18 26.56
CA LEU A 62 3.92 -16.74 26.28
C LEU A 62 4.18 -15.88 27.54
N MET A 63 3.72 -16.31 28.72
CA MET A 63 4.04 -15.66 30.01
C MET A 63 5.51 -15.89 30.40
N THR A 64 6.05 -17.08 30.14
CA THR A 64 7.45 -17.44 30.48
C THR A 64 8.43 -16.65 29.61
N ASP A 65 8.14 -16.54 28.31
CA ASP A 65 8.91 -15.78 27.34
C ASP A 65 8.65 -14.25 27.42
N LYS A 66 7.74 -13.81 28.30
CA LYS A 66 7.35 -12.40 28.52
C LYS A 66 6.77 -11.71 27.29
N PHE A 67 6.18 -12.47 26.36
CA PHE A 67 5.38 -11.92 25.26
C PHE A 67 4.06 -11.33 25.75
N ILE A 68 3.53 -11.84 26.87
CA ILE A 68 2.29 -11.35 27.50
C ILE A 68 2.51 -11.09 28.99
N ASN A 69 1.77 -10.11 29.53
CA ASN A 69 1.86 -9.68 30.94
C ASN A 69 0.57 -9.97 31.74
N GLN A 70 -0.46 -10.51 31.09
CA GLN A 70 -1.79 -10.74 31.67
C GLN A 70 -2.32 -12.11 31.25
N ARG A 71 -2.81 -12.86 32.22
CA ARG A 71 -3.48 -14.16 32.03
C ARG A 71 -4.99 -13.97 31.84
N MET A 72 -5.62 -14.83 31.06
CA MET A 72 -7.08 -14.89 30.89
C MET A 72 -7.81 -15.13 32.22
N LEU A 73 -7.14 -15.77 33.20
CA LEU A 73 -7.59 -15.88 34.60
C LEU A 73 -7.99 -14.53 35.23
N VAL A 74 -7.35 -13.42 34.83
CA VAL A 74 -7.68 -12.07 35.31
C VAL A 74 -9.08 -11.65 34.84
N ASN A 75 -9.52 -12.12 33.67
CA ASN A 75 -10.86 -11.88 33.12
C ASN A 75 -11.78 -13.10 33.31
N LYS A 76 -11.91 -13.53 34.58
CA LYS A 76 -12.64 -14.74 34.99
C LYS A 76 -14.07 -14.83 34.44
N THR A 77 -14.78 -13.71 34.33
CA THR A 77 -16.17 -13.67 33.84
C THR A 77 -16.28 -14.07 32.37
N GLU A 78 -15.45 -13.49 31.49
CA GLU A 78 -15.48 -13.84 30.06
C GLU A 78 -14.88 -15.22 29.81
N LEU A 79 -13.86 -15.62 30.58
CA LEU A 79 -13.31 -16.98 30.56
C LEU A 79 -14.38 -18.05 30.86
N LEU A 80 -15.16 -17.86 31.94
CA LEU A 80 -16.22 -18.80 32.30
C LEU A 80 -17.36 -18.84 31.29
N LYS A 81 -17.75 -17.69 30.71
CA LYS A 81 -18.74 -17.65 29.62
C LYS A 81 -18.25 -18.41 28.39
N LEU A 82 -17.01 -18.18 27.97
CA LEU A 82 -16.36 -18.91 26.86
C LEU A 82 -16.35 -20.42 27.13
N TYR A 83 -15.95 -20.82 28.33
CA TYR A 83 -15.90 -22.21 28.78
C TYR A 83 -17.27 -22.89 28.67
N GLU A 84 -18.32 -22.34 29.29
CA GLU A 84 -19.67 -22.95 29.27
C GLU A 84 -20.25 -22.98 27.84
N THR A 85 -19.99 -21.94 27.03
CA THR A 85 -20.48 -21.88 25.64
C THR A 85 -19.83 -22.96 24.77
N CYS A 86 -18.50 -23.14 24.88
CA CYS A 86 -17.77 -24.19 24.15
C CYS A 86 -18.20 -25.60 24.61
N LYS A 87 -18.31 -25.80 25.92
CA LYS A 87 -18.77 -27.04 26.55
C LYS A 87 -20.17 -27.43 26.07
N ALA A 88 -21.11 -26.48 26.07
CA ALA A 88 -22.45 -26.68 25.52
C ALA A 88 -22.41 -27.05 24.03
N ALA A 89 -21.53 -26.43 23.24
CA ALA A 89 -21.38 -26.75 21.82
C ALA A 89 -20.96 -28.22 21.58
N GLU A 90 -20.00 -28.74 22.37
CA GLU A 90 -19.58 -30.14 22.27
C GLU A 90 -20.69 -31.09 22.75
N LEU A 91 -21.36 -30.80 23.88
CA LEU A 91 -22.50 -31.61 24.37
C LEU A 91 -23.63 -31.71 23.34
N VAL A 92 -24.00 -30.60 22.70
CA VAL A 92 -25.00 -30.57 21.63
C VAL A 92 -24.52 -31.34 20.38
N SER A 93 -23.23 -31.25 20.03
CA SER A 93 -22.68 -31.95 18.86
C SER A 93 -22.80 -33.49 18.98
N LYS A 94 -22.67 -34.03 20.20
CA LYS A 94 -22.80 -35.47 20.50
C LYS A 94 -24.18 -36.04 20.18
N LEU A 95 -25.22 -35.22 20.10
CA LEU A 95 -26.58 -35.64 19.72
C LEU A 95 -26.71 -36.05 18.24
N LYS A 96 -25.72 -35.70 17.40
CA LYS A 96 -25.57 -36.15 15.99
C LYS A 96 -26.78 -35.92 15.06
N THR A 97 -27.68 -34.98 15.38
CA THR A 97 -28.78 -34.58 14.47
C THR A 97 -28.39 -33.36 13.62
N CYS A 98 -29.09 -33.13 12.51
CA CYS A 98 -28.84 -31.93 11.68
C CYS A 98 -29.11 -30.63 12.45
N LEU A 99 -30.14 -30.62 13.30
CA LEU A 99 -30.43 -29.48 14.18
C LEU A 99 -29.32 -29.27 15.22
N SER A 100 -28.80 -30.36 15.82
CA SER A 100 -27.75 -30.23 16.82
C SER A 100 -26.44 -29.69 16.22
N ARG A 101 -26.11 -30.04 14.97
CA ARG A 101 -24.97 -29.42 14.25
C ARG A 101 -25.14 -27.92 14.04
N LYS A 102 -26.34 -27.46 13.62
CA LYS A 102 -26.63 -26.04 13.48
C LYS A 102 -26.42 -25.31 14.82
N SER A 103 -26.98 -25.85 15.90
CA SER A 103 -26.82 -25.25 17.23
C SER A 103 -25.40 -25.33 17.79
N THR A 104 -24.61 -26.35 17.44
CA THR A 104 -23.16 -26.37 17.71
C THR A 104 -22.46 -25.19 17.04
N TYR A 105 -22.75 -24.89 15.77
CA TYR A 105 -22.16 -23.73 15.08
C TYR A 105 -22.66 -22.38 15.62
N GLU A 106 -23.93 -22.29 16.05
CA GLU A 106 -24.47 -21.11 16.74
C GLU A 106 -23.69 -20.83 18.03
N LEU A 107 -23.47 -21.84 18.87
CA LEU A 107 -22.71 -21.73 20.11
C LEU A 107 -21.22 -21.40 19.85
N ILE A 108 -20.58 -22.03 18.86
CA ILE A 108 -19.22 -21.69 18.45
C ILE A 108 -19.14 -20.22 17.97
N TYR A 109 -20.14 -19.74 17.24
CA TYR A 109 -20.19 -18.35 16.79
C TYR A 109 -20.41 -17.36 17.95
N GLN A 110 -21.20 -17.74 18.96
CA GLN A 110 -21.35 -16.96 20.20
C GLN A 110 -20.02 -16.91 20.98
N ALA A 111 -19.35 -18.04 21.14
CA ALA A 111 -18.03 -18.11 21.78
C ALA A 111 -16.99 -17.25 21.05
N TRP A 112 -17.00 -17.24 19.72
CA TRP A 112 -16.18 -16.32 18.92
C TRP A 112 -16.49 -14.84 19.21
N ASN A 113 -17.77 -14.46 19.29
CA ASN A 113 -18.14 -13.07 19.59
C ASN A 113 -17.66 -12.63 20.98
N ILE A 114 -17.66 -13.54 21.97
CA ILE A 114 -17.06 -13.29 23.30
C ILE A 114 -15.55 -13.05 23.15
N ALA A 115 -14.80 -13.96 22.51
CA ALA A 115 -13.36 -13.82 22.31
C ALA A 115 -12.97 -12.55 21.51
N LYS A 116 -13.77 -12.17 20.51
CA LYS A 116 -13.62 -10.93 19.72
C LYS A 116 -13.83 -9.65 20.55
N SER A 117 -14.55 -9.72 21.66
CA SER A 117 -14.81 -8.58 22.55
C SER A 117 -13.73 -8.32 23.59
N LEU A 118 -12.74 -9.23 23.71
CA LEU A 118 -11.65 -9.10 24.67
C LEU A 118 -10.72 -7.90 24.34
N PRO A 119 -10.11 -7.27 25.36
CA PRO A 119 -9.09 -6.23 25.16
C PRO A 119 -7.90 -6.70 24.31
N ASP A 120 -7.24 -5.76 23.61
CA ASP A 120 -6.03 -5.97 22.80
C ASP A 120 -4.89 -6.73 23.51
N ALA A 121 -4.83 -6.69 24.85
CA ALA A 121 -3.89 -7.46 25.66
C ALA A 121 -4.04 -9.00 25.48
N PHE A 122 -5.23 -9.46 25.10
CA PHE A 122 -5.55 -10.87 24.84
C PHE A 122 -5.59 -11.21 23.35
N TYR A 123 -4.95 -10.41 22.49
CA TYR A 123 -4.84 -10.67 21.05
C TYR A 123 -4.29 -12.07 20.71
N TRP A 124 -3.38 -12.59 21.54
CA TRP A 124 -2.86 -13.96 21.43
C TRP A 124 -3.99 -14.99 21.54
N PHE A 125 -4.85 -14.87 22.57
CA PHE A 125 -5.97 -15.77 22.80
C PHE A 125 -6.98 -15.66 21.66
N THR A 126 -7.29 -14.44 21.22
CA THR A 126 -8.19 -14.20 20.08
C THR A 126 -7.67 -14.87 18.80
N LYS A 127 -6.35 -14.85 18.54
CA LYS A 127 -5.73 -15.55 17.40
C LYS A 127 -5.87 -17.06 17.52
N SER A 128 -5.42 -17.64 18.63
CA SER A 128 -5.32 -19.10 18.78
C SER A 128 -6.70 -19.75 18.91
N PHE A 129 -7.63 -19.10 19.60
CA PHE A 129 -9.04 -19.52 19.65
C PHE A 129 -9.70 -19.50 18.27
N LEU A 130 -9.40 -18.49 17.44
CA LEU A 130 -9.90 -18.38 16.07
C LEU A 130 -9.29 -19.45 15.12
N GLU A 131 -8.04 -19.85 15.35
CA GLU A 131 -7.42 -21.00 14.65
C GLU A 131 -8.08 -22.33 15.03
N ILE A 132 -8.37 -22.54 16.33
CA ILE A 132 -9.13 -23.70 16.82
C ILE A 132 -10.53 -23.76 16.17
N ILE A 133 -11.27 -22.64 16.16
CA ILE A 133 -12.59 -22.56 15.53
C ILE A 133 -12.52 -22.93 14.04
N ILE A 134 -11.47 -22.54 13.32
CA ILE A 134 -11.30 -22.91 11.91
C ILE A 134 -11.01 -24.40 11.71
N VAL A 135 -10.17 -25.01 12.54
CA VAL A 135 -9.94 -26.46 12.48
C VAL A 135 -11.26 -27.21 12.71
N ILE A 136 -12.06 -26.77 13.67
CA ILE A 136 -13.41 -27.29 13.91
C ILE A 136 -14.30 -27.06 12.67
N ALA A 137 -14.36 -25.84 12.14
CA ALA A 137 -15.21 -25.48 10.99
C ALA A 137 -14.84 -26.19 9.67
N ASP A 138 -13.58 -26.59 9.50
CA ASP A 138 -13.09 -27.37 8.36
C ASP A 138 -13.25 -28.89 8.55
N SER A 139 -13.34 -29.39 9.79
CA SER A 139 -13.47 -30.82 10.08
C SER A 139 -14.88 -31.39 9.83
N PHE A 140 -15.93 -30.57 9.94
CA PHE A 140 -17.29 -31.00 9.62
C PHE A 140 -17.56 -30.97 8.10
N GLY A 141 -18.15 -32.07 7.61
CA GLY A 141 -18.35 -32.35 6.19
C GLY A 141 -19.07 -31.25 5.40
N VAL A 142 -18.84 -31.25 4.08
CA VAL A 142 -19.26 -30.18 3.16
C VAL A 142 -20.79 -30.09 2.98
N ASN A 143 -21.53 -31.14 3.32
CA ASN A 143 -22.93 -31.32 2.89
C ASN A 143 -24.01 -30.78 3.84
N ASP A 144 -23.64 -30.10 4.94
CA ASP A 144 -24.62 -29.64 5.94
C ASP A 144 -25.13 -28.21 5.67
N VAL A 145 -26.16 -28.12 4.82
CA VAL A 145 -26.74 -26.86 4.31
C VAL A 145 -27.19 -25.92 5.44
N LEU A 146 -27.65 -26.45 6.57
CA LEU A 146 -28.13 -25.67 7.71
C LEU A 146 -27.01 -24.93 8.46
N CYS A 147 -25.76 -25.37 8.28
CA CYS A 147 -24.58 -24.81 8.95
C CYS A 147 -23.82 -23.78 8.08
N CYS A 148 -24.17 -23.66 6.79
CA CYS A 148 -23.40 -22.86 5.82
C CYS A 148 -23.31 -21.37 6.18
N GLU A 149 -24.35 -20.79 6.79
CA GLU A 149 -24.35 -19.38 7.21
C GLU A 149 -23.28 -19.11 8.28
N PHE A 150 -23.29 -19.87 9.37
CA PHE A 150 -22.31 -19.70 10.45
C PHE A 150 -20.89 -20.01 10.00
N ARG A 151 -20.71 -21.03 9.14
CA ARG A 151 -19.41 -21.31 8.50
C ARG A 151 -18.93 -20.14 7.65
N ALA A 152 -19.80 -19.55 6.82
CA ALA A 152 -19.46 -18.37 6.03
C ALA A 152 -19.07 -17.18 6.92
N LYS A 153 -19.83 -16.91 8.00
CA LYS A 153 -19.51 -15.86 8.98
C LYS A 153 -18.16 -16.12 9.66
N ILE A 154 -17.90 -17.35 10.13
CA ILE A 154 -16.62 -17.76 10.74
C ILE A 154 -15.44 -17.57 9.78
N TYR A 155 -15.54 -18.09 8.54
CA TYR A 155 -14.50 -17.89 7.51
C TYR A 155 -14.28 -16.42 7.18
N THR A 156 -15.34 -15.60 7.20
CA THR A 156 -15.25 -14.14 7.02
C THR A 156 -14.49 -13.46 8.16
N HIS A 157 -14.81 -13.75 9.42
CA HIS A 157 -14.06 -13.19 10.56
C HIS A 157 -12.60 -13.64 10.53
N TYR A 158 -12.30 -14.88 10.15
CA TYR A 158 -10.93 -15.36 10.00
C TYR A 158 -10.15 -14.56 8.97
N ALA A 159 -10.70 -14.41 7.76
CA ALA A 159 -10.04 -13.65 6.71
C ALA A 159 -9.88 -12.17 7.10
N VAL A 160 -10.89 -11.55 7.72
CA VAL A 160 -10.83 -10.16 8.23
C VAL A 160 -9.83 -9.99 9.38
N PHE A 161 -9.60 -11.00 10.22
CA PHE A 161 -8.56 -10.97 11.25
C PHE A 161 -7.17 -10.90 10.61
N TYR A 162 -6.92 -11.74 9.61
CA TYR A 162 -5.65 -11.76 8.88
C TYR A 162 -5.42 -10.50 8.03
N MET A 163 -6.47 -9.80 7.54
CA MET A 163 -6.31 -8.48 6.90
C MET A 163 -5.70 -7.38 7.81
N GLN A 164 -5.58 -7.60 9.12
CA GLN A 164 -5.01 -6.62 10.06
C GLN A 164 -3.47 -6.67 10.04
N ARG A 165 -2.82 -5.49 10.10
CA ARG A 165 -1.36 -5.34 9.95
C ARG A 165 -0.49 -6.23 10.84
N ARG A 166 -0.98 -6.69 12.01
CA ARG A 166 -0.24 -7.57 12.93
C ARG A 166 -0.17 -9.03 12.48
N ALA A 167 -1.06 -9.48 11.60
CA ALA A 167 -1.18 -10.88 11.18
C ALA A 167 -1.35 -11.02 9.66
N HIS A 168 -0.84 -10.08 8.85
CA HIS A 168 -1.10 -10.05 7.41
C HIS A 168 -0.60 -11.31 6.67
N ASP A 169 -1.51 -12.02 6.00
CA ASP A 169 -1.23 -13.24 5.24
C ASP A 169 -2.22 -13.36 4.08
N PHE A 170 -1.80 -12.93 2.89
CA PHE A 170 -2.60 -13.02 1.67
C PHE A 170 -3.09 -14.44 1.35
N GLN A 171 -2.31 -15.49 1.68
CA GLN A 171 -2.68 -16.87 1.35
C GLN A 171 -3.85 -17.33 2.21
N LYS A 172 -3.82 -17.04 3.52
CA LYS A 172 -4.95 -17.29 4.43
C LYS A 172 -6.16 -16.43 4.08
N GLU A 173 -5.97 -15.13 3.86
CA GLU A 173 -7.05 -14.20 3.50
C GLU A 173 -7.80 -14.69 2.25
N ILE A 174 -7.07 -14.98 1.16
CA ILE A 174 -7.66 -15.46 -0.09
C ILE A 174 -8.40 -16.80 0.11
N LYS A 175 -7.76 -17.78 0.78
CA LYS A 175 -8.34 -19.12 1.02
C LYS A 175 -9.67 -19.05 1.76
N TYR A 176 -9.76 -18.26 2.83
CA TYR A 176 -10.96 -18.22 3.67
C TYR A 176 -12.03 -17.27 3.13
N PHE A 177 -11.67 -16.19 2.43
CA PHE A 177 -12.66 -15.41 1.67
C PHE A 177 -13.27 -16.23 0.52
N GLU A 178 -12.50 -17.07 -0.18
CA GLU A 178 -13.01 -17.94 -1.24
C GLU A 178 -13.99 -19.01 -0.70
N LYS A 179 -13.69 -19.59 0.47
CA LYS A 179 -14.62 -20.44 1.23
C LYS A 179 -15.89 -19.68 1.66
N ALA A 180 -15.75 -18.46 2.17
CA ALA A 180 -16.89 -17.65 2.59
C ALA A 180 -17.78 -17.25 1.40
N LEU A 181 -17.18 -16.91 0.25
CA LEU A 181 -17.90 -16.48 -0.95
C LEU A 181 -18.68 -17.64 -1.57
N SER A 182 -18.06 -18.81 -1.69
CA SER A 182 -18.72 -20.01 -2.24
C SER A 182 -19.93 -20.46 -1.41
N LEU A 183 -19.90 -20.28 -0.08
CA LEU A 183 -21.05 -20.55 0.79
C LEU A 183 -22.13 -19.46 0.75
N SER A 184 -21.76 -18.18 0.67
CA SER A 184 -22.69 -17.04 0.71
C SER A 184 -23.29 -16.64 -0.64
N ARG A 185 -22.77 -17.14 -1.75
CA ARG A 185 -23.25 -16.86 -3.11
C ARG A 185 -24.77 -17.03 -3.25
N ALA A 186 -25.42 -15.97 -3.71
CA ALA A 186 -26.88 -15.89 -3.88
C ALA A 186 -27.68 -16.28 -2.61
N LYS A 187 -27.20 -15.87 -1.43
CA LYS A 187 -27.91 -15.96 -0.15
C LYS A 187 -28.15 -14.55 0.42
N ASP A 188 -29.29 -14.39 1.10
CA ASP A 188 -29.68 -13.12 1.74
C ASP A 188 -29.30 -13.06 3.22
N TRP A 189 -28.21 -13.73 3.59
CA TRP A 189 -27.67 -13.70 4.95
C TRP A 189 -27.08 -12.33 5.27
N ARG A 190 -27.20 -11.91 6.53
CA ARG A 190 -26.73 -10.60 7.01
C ARG A 190 -25.31 -10.71 7.59
N THR A 191 -24.57 -9.59 7.62
CA THR A 191 -23.25 -9.52 8.23
C THR A 191 -23.26 -9.52 9.76
N ASP A 192 -24.35 -9.08 10.38
CA ASP A 192 -24.50 -8.91 11.84
C ASP A 192 -23.23 -8.29 12.47
N ASN A 193 -22.71 -8.92 13.54
CA ASN A 193 -21.54 -8.51 14.34
C ASN A 193 -20.18 -8.56 13.60
N ILE A 194 -20.14 -8.80 12.28
CA ILE A 194 -18.91 -8.70 11.49
C ILE A 194 -18.48 -7.23 11.38
N THR A 195 -19.43 -6.34 11.08
CA THR A 195 -19.21 -4.90 10.88
C THR A 195 -19.55 -4.07 12.12
N ARG A 196 -18.74 -3.04 12.42
CA ARG A 196 -19.08 -1.99 13.40
C ARG A 196 -20.05 -0.92 12.85
N VAL A 197 -20.33 -0.96 11.54
CA VAL A 197 -21.26 -0.07 10.86
C VAL A 197 -22.65 -0.70 10.96
N PHE A 198 -23.65 0.07 11.39
CA PHE A 198 -25.05 -0.34 11.56
C PHE A 198 -25.80 -0.66 10.24
N ASP A 199 -25.14 -0.57 9.09
CA ASP A 199 -25.70 -1.00 7.82
C ASP A 199 -25.82 -2.54 7.80
N GLU A 200 -27.04 -3.06 7.73
CA GLU A 200 -27.35 -4.48 7.55
C GLU A 200 -26.96 -4.96 6.14
N LYS A 201 -25.67 -5.06 5.85
CA LYS A 201 -25.17 -5.50 4.54
C LYS A 201 -25.40 -6.99 4.35
N ASN A 202 -25.69 -7.38 3.10
CA ASN A 202 -25.70 -8.78 2.72
C ASN A 202 -24.27 -9.35 2.85
N LEU A 203 -24.14 -10.52 3.48
CA LEU A 203 -22.88 -11.21 3.71
C LEU A 203 -22.15 -11.52 2.39
N HIS A 204 -22.86 -11.86 1.33
CA HIS A 204 -22.31 -12.07 0.00
C HIS A 204 -21.64 -10.79 -0.54
N GLU A 205 -22.33 -9.65 -0.45
CA GLU A 205 -21.81 -8.34 -0.88
C GLU A 205 -20.59 -7.95 -0.04
N PHE A 206 -20.67 -8.10 1.28
CA PHE A 206 -19.56 -7.81 2.19
C PHE A 206 -18.33 -8.70 1.93
N VAL A 207 -18.53 -10.01 1.78
CA VAL A 207 -17.46 -10.97 1.52
C VAL A 207 -16.80 -10.67 0.18
N GLY A 208 -17.58 -10.49 -0.90
CA GLY A 208 -17.01 -10.23 -2.22
C GLY A 208 -16.30 -8.87 -2.32
N VAL A 209 -16.80 -7.81 -1.67
CA VAL A 209 -16.10 -6.51 -1.60
C VAL A 209 -14.74 -6.65 -0.90
N ASN A 210 -14.69 -7.34 0.24
CA ASN A 210 -13.42 -7.54 0.96
C ASN A 210 -12.49 -8.50 0.23
N PHE A 211 -13.00 -9.58 -0.37
CA PHE A 211 -12.21 -10.52 -1.16
C PHE A 211 -11.60 -9.84 -2.38
N ALA A 212 -12.37 -9.08 -3.14
CA ALA A 212 -11.87 -8.26 -4.24
C ALA A 212 -10.81 -7.25 -3.75
N SER A 213 -10.96 -6.72 -2.53
CA SER A 213 -9.98 -5.82 -1.90
C SER A 213 -8.66 -6.51 -1.59
N VAL A 214 -8.70 -7.72 -1.03
CA VAL A 214 -7.50 -8.56 -0.81
C VAL A 214 -6.84 -8.93 -2.12
N LEU A 215 -7.62 -9.38 -3.10
CA LEU A 215 -7.11 -9.78 -4.42
C LEU A 215 -6.39 -8.64 -5.15
N PHE A 216 -6.90 -7.40 -5.13
CA PHE A 216 -6.18 -6.28 -5.76
C PHE A 216 -4.90 -5.89 -4.97
N LYS A 217 -4.92 -5.98 -3.63
CA LYS A 217 -3.73 -5.71 -2.80
C LYS A 217 -2.64 -6.76 -3.03
N SER A 218 -3.03 -8.03 -3.12
CA SER A 218 -2.15 -9.12 -3.51
C SER A 218 -1.57 -8.87 -4.90
N ALA A 219 -2.40 -8.56 -5.90
CA ALA A 219 -1.95 -8.22 -7.25
C ALA A 219 -0.92 -7.07 -7.29
N MET A 220 -1.09 -6.03 -6.46
CA MET A 220 -0.13 -4.93 -6.32
C MET A 220 1.23 -5.39 -5.77
N ALA A 221 1.26 -6.36 -4.85
CA ALA A 221 2.49 -6.88 -4.25
C ALA A 221 3.37 -7.65 -5.25
N PHE A 222 2.76 -8.20 -6.32
CA PHE A 222 3.46 -8.98 -7.35
C PHE A 222 3.90 -8.18 -8.59
N ILE A 223 3.73 -6.85 -8.63
CA ILE A 223 4.00 -6.02 -9.82
C ILE A 223 5.43 -6.20 -10.37
N HIS A 224 6.44 -6.23 -9.51
CA HIS A 224 7.84 -6.32 -9.91
C HIS A 224 8.46 -7.72 -9.76
N THR A 225 7.72 -8.69 -9.22
CA THR A 225 8.22 -10.05 -8.90
C THR A 225 7.61 -11.13 -9.78
N ASP A 226 6.28 -11.21 -9.85
CA ASP A 226 5.54 -12.06 -10.79
C ASP A 226 4.29 -11.33 -11.33
N PRO A 227 4.46 -10.47 -12.34
CA PRO A 227 3.34 -9.72 -12.91
C PRO A 227 2.31 -10.63 -13.59
N ARG A 228 2.63 -11.89 -13.94
CA ARG A 228 1.65 -12.82 -14.52
C ARG A 228 0.68 -13.32 -13.46
N TYR A 229 1.19 -13.75 -12.30
CA TYR A 229 0.36 -14.09 -11.15
C TYR A 229 -0.43 -12.88 -10.66
N GLY A 230 0.18 -11.69 -10.65
CA GLY A 230 -0.53 -10.44 -10.36
C GLY A 230 -1.72 -10.17 -11.29
N ILE A 231 -1.59 -10.43 -12.60
CA ILE A 231 -2.70 -10.29 -13.56
C ILE A 231 -3.83 -11.26 -13.22
N GLU A 232 -3.52 -12.50 -12.85
CA GLU A 232 -4.53 -13.49 -12.44
C GLU A 232 -5.32 -13.01 -11.20
N GLN A 233 -4.63 -12.52 -10.17
CA GLN A 233 -5.31 -12.00 -8.97
C GLN A 233 -6.13 -10.73 -9.27
N ALA A 234 -5.65 -9.86 -10.17
CA ALA A 234 -6.42 -8.70 -10.63
C ALA A 234 -7.68 -9.11 -11.41
N ASP A 235 -7.61 -10.13 -12.28
CA ASP A 235 -8.78 -10.67 -12.97
C ASP A 235 -9.77 -11.37 -12.01
N ARG A 236 -9.28 -12.09 -11.00
CA ARG A 236 -10.13 -12.63 -9.92
C ARG A 236 -10.85 -11.51 -9.17
N SER A 237 -10.15 -10.41 -8.87
CA SER A 237 -10.74 -9.22 -8.23
C SER A 237 -11.86 -8.61 -9.08
N ILE A 238 -11.61 -8.36 -10.38
CA ILE A 238 -12.60 -7.79 -11.31
C ILE A 238 -13.83 -8.70 -11.43
N LYS A 239 -13.63 -10.03 -11.55
CA LYS A 239 -14.73 -11.02 -11.59
C LYS A 239 -15.56 -11.01 -10.31
N CYS A 240 -14.92 -10.92 -9.14
CA CYS A 240 -15.61 -10.89 -7.86
C CYS A 240 -16.48 -9.62 -7.69
N ILE A 241 -15.99 -8.45 -8.12
CA ILE A 241 -16.79 -7.21 -8.11
C ILE A 241 -17.95 -7.27 -9.13
N ALA A 242 -17.74 -7.96 -10.26
CA ALA A 242 -18.79 -8.20 -11.24
C ALA A 242 -19.93 -9.08 -10.70
N GLU A 243 -19.60 -10.09 -9.88
CA GLU A 243 -20.57 -10.97 -9.22
C GLU A 243 -21.43 -10.22 -8.18
N VAL A 244 -20.82 -9.33 -7.39
CA VAL A 244 -21.50 -8.60 -6.31
C VAL A 244 -22.31 -7.38 -6.78
N GLY A 245 -21.84 -6.66 -7.79
CA GLY A 245 -22.56 -5.50 -8.35
C GLY A 245 -21.68 -4.28 -8.63
N GLN A 246 -21.35 -4.07 -9.90
CA GLN A 246 -20.40 -3.03 -10.34
C GLN A 246 -20.89 -1.59 -10.08
N LEU A 247 -22.20 -1.33 -10.17
CA LEU A 247 -22.75 0.04 -10.16
C LEU A 247 -22.62 0.74 -8.80
N LYS A 248 -22.70 0.00 -7.69
CA LYS A 248 -22.44 0.54 -6.33
C LYS A 248 -20.94 0.67 -6.02
N LEU A 249 -20.10 -0.04 -6.77
CA LEU A 249 -18.68 -0.26 -6.47
C LEU A 249 -17.73 0.32 -7.53
N LYS A 250 -18.19 1.29 -8.34
CA LYS A 250 -17.44 1.87 -9.47
C LYS A 250 -15.97 2.15 -9.15
N ILE A 251 -15.68 2.80 -8.02
CA ILE A 251 -14.30 3.16 -7.64
C ILE A 251 -13.40 1.92 -7.40
N LEU A 252 -13.96 0.83 -6.87
CA LEU A 252 -13.26 -0.43 -6.64
C LEU A 252 -13.01 -1.16 -7.96
N VAL A 253 -14.00 -1.17 -8.88
CA VAL A 253 -13.84 -1.67 -10.25
C VAL A 253 -12.71 -0.94 -10.96
N VAL A 254 -12.69 0.40 -10.92
CA VAL A 254 -11.67 1.20 -11.59
C VAL A 254 -10.28 0.93 -10.99
N LYS A 255 -10.16 0.89 -9.66
CA LYS A 255 -8.91 0.55 -8.97
C LYS A 255 -8.40 -0.84 -9.41
N ALA A 256 -9.23 -1.87 -9.44
CA ALA A 256 -8.83 -3.21 -9.90
C ALA A 256 -8.39 -3.26 -11.37
N ILE A 257 -9.13 -2.60 -12.29
CA ILE A 257 -8.75 -2.50 -13.71
C ILE A 257 -7.43 -1.73 -13.90
N LEU A 258 -7.20 -0.68 -13.11
CA LEU A 258 -5.96 0.09 -13.14
C LEU A 258 -4.75 -0.74 -12.67
N VAL A 259 -4.92 -1.57 -11.62
CA VAL A 259 -3.86 -2.52 -11.19
C VAL A 259 -3.53 -3.50 -12.32
N LYS A 260 -4.55 -4.13 -12.95
CA LYS A 260 -4.34 -5.00 -14.12
C LYS A 260 -3.60 -4.26 -15.25
N ALA A 261 -3.96 -3.01 -15.53
CA ALA A 261 -3.29 -2.22 -16.55
C ALA A 261 -1.81 -1.92 -16.22
N ARG A 262 -1.45 -1.70 -14.96
CA ARG A 262 -0.05 -1.54 -14.53
C ARG A 262 0.76 -2.82 -14.73
N LEU A 263 0.22 -3.96 -14.32
CA LEU A 263 0.86 -5.27 -14.53
C LEU A 263 1.08 -5.57 -16.02
N LEU A 264 0.10 -5.22 -16.87
CA LEU A 264 0.21 -5.32 -18.33
C LEU A 264 1.27 -4.36 -18.92
N ILE A 265 1.48 -3.19 -18.30
CA ILE A 265 2.56 -2.25 -18.68
C ILE A 265 3.94 -2.87 -18.35
N GLU A 266 4.12 -3.49 -17.18
CA GLU A 266 5.41 -4.08 -16.80
C GLU A 266 5.81 -5.24 -17.72
N ILE A 267 4.87 -6.10 -18.14
CA ILE A 267 5.14 -7.12 -19.16
C ILE A 267 5.17 -6.57 -20.60
N SER A 268 5.21 -5.24 -20.77
CA SER A 268 5.23 -4.54 -22.07
C SER A 268 4.04 -4.84 -23.01
N ASN A 269 2.91 -5.31 -22.48
CA ASN A 269 1.66 -5.51 -23.23
C ASN A 269 0.84 -4.21 -23.28
N TYR A 270 1.42 -3.16 -23.89
CA TYR A 270 0.84 -1.82 -23.95
C TYR A 270 -0.51 -1.76 -24.68
N LYS A 271 -0.75 -2.66 -25.65
CA LYS A 271 -2.02 -2.72 -26.41
C LYS A 271 -3.18 -3.16 -25.51
N GLU A 272 -2.98 -4.21 -24.71
CA GLU A 272 -4.02 -4.67 -23.78
C GLU A 272 -4.15 -3.76 -22.56
N ALA A 273 -3.05 -3.21 -22.05
CA ALA A 273 -3.08 -2.17 -21.02
C ALA A 273 -3.95 -0.97 -21.46
N MET A 274 -3.76 -0.47 -22.69
CA MET A 274 -4.57 0.61 -23.25
C MET A 274 -6.06 0.25 -23.36
N LYS A 275 -6.41 -0.99 -23.71
CA LYS A 275 -7.81 -1.47 -23.72
C LYS A 275 -8.43 -1.39 -22.32
N ASN A 276 -7.73 -1.87 -21.30
CA ASN A 276 -8.16 -1.81 -19.90
C ASN A 276 -8.28 -0.34 -19.40
N LEU A 277 -7.32 0.52 -19.72
CA LEU A 277 -7.34 1.95 -19.33
C LEU A 277 -8.46 2.76 -20.01
N ARG A 278 -8.93 2.34 -21.20
CA ARG A 278 -10.13 2.90 -21.84
C ARG A 278 -11.40 2.44 -21.11
N THR A 279 -11.48 1.17 -20.70
CA THR A 279 -12.59 0.67 -19.87
C THR A 279 -12.63 1.39 -18.52
N ALA A 280 -11.49 1.55 -17.84
CA ALA A 280 -11.39 2.27 -16.57
C ALA A 280 -11.86 3.72 -16.67
N GLU A 281 -11.47 4.45 -17.72
CA GLU A 281 -11.88 5.85 -17.94
C GLU A 281 -13.40 6.01 -18.07
N ARG A 282 -14.10 5.07 -18.73
CA ARG A 282 -15.58 5.12 -18.86
C ARG A 282 -16.32 5.13 -17.52
N TYR A 283 -15.77 4.48 -16.50
CA TYR A 283 -16.33 4.47 -15.13
C TYR A 283 -16.01 5.74 -14.32
N VAL A 284 -15.08 6.58 -14.80
CA VAL A 284 -14.62 7.82 -14.15
C VAL A 284 -15.15 9.07 -14.86
N THR A 285 -15.56 8.96 -16.12
CA THR A 285 -16.20 10.05 -16.87
C THR A 285 -17.45 10.56 -16.14
N GLY A 286 -17.50 11.87 -15.85
CA GLY A 286 -18.59 12.53 -15.12
C GLY A 286 -18.42 12.57 -13.59
N GLU A 287 -17.60 11.70 -13.00
CA GLU A 287 -17.43 11.60 -11.56
C GLU A 287 -16.48 12.69 -11.03
N LYS A 288 -16.98 13.65 -10.23
CA LYS A 288 -16.19 14.81 -9.74
C LYS A 288 -15.57 14.64 -8.35
N THR A 289 -15.84 13.53 -7.66
CA THR A 289 -15.34 13.29 -6.28
C THR A 289 -13.82 13.12 -6.24
N SER A 290 -13.19 13.55 -5.14
CA SER A 290 -11.72 13.56 -4.99
C SER A 290 -11.08 12.18 -5.27
N GLU A 291 -11.66 11.09 -4.77
CA GLU A 291 -11.16 9.74 -5.04
C GLU A 291 -11.13 9.38 -6.53
N PHE A 292 -12.19 9.72 -7.27
CA PHE A 292 -12.27 9.44 -8.70
C PHE A 292 -11.28 10.30 -9.49
N GLN A 293 -11.06 11.55 -9.09
CA GLN A 293 -10.06 12.41 -9.74
C GLN A 293 -8.61 11.96 -9.44
N LYS A 294 -8.32 11.45 -8.23
CA LYS A 294 -7.04 10.77 -7.91
C LYS A 294 -6.79 9.59 -8.85
N VAL A 295 -7.78 8.71 -9.00
CA VAL A 295 -7.69 7.56 -9.91
C VAL A 295 -7.63 7.99 -11.38
N ARG A 296 -8.31 9.08 -11.78
CA ARG A 296 -8.21 9.68 -13.12
C ARG A 296 -6.79 10.15 -13.45
N CYS A 297 -6.11 10.77 -12.48
CA CYS A 297 -4.71 11.17 -12.62
C CYS A 297 -3.83 9.94 -12.94
N GLU A 298 -4.00 8.86 -12.18
CA GLU A 298 -3.24 7.62 -12.39
C GLU A 298 -3.55 6.93 -13.73
N ILE A 299 -4.81 6.93 -14.18
CA ILE A 299 -5.20 6.47 -15.52
C ILE A 299 -4.51 7.29 -16.62
N ASN A 300 -4.41 8.61 -16.46
CA ASN A 300 -3.74 9.49 -17.41
C ASN A 300 -2.22 9.22 -17.47
N ILE A 301 -1.56 8.95 -16.34
CA ILE A 301 -0.14 8.56 -16.28
C ILE A 301 0.07 7.25 -17.05
N CYS A 302 -0.69 6.20 -16.72
CA CYS A 302 -0.58 4.90 -17.37
C CYS A 302 -0.88 5.00 -18.88
N LYS A 303 -1.86 5.82 -19.29
CA LYS A 303 -2.11 6.12 -20.73
C LYS A 303 -0.94 6.82 -21.39
N GLY A 304 -0.32 7.79 -20.72
CA GLY A 304 0.89 8.47 -21.19
C GLY A 304 1.99 7.47 -21.55
N ILE A 305 2.30 6.57 -20.60
CA ILE A 305 3.28 5.49 -20.77
C ILE A 305 2.89 4.56 -21.93
N CYS A 306 1.63 4.11 -22.01
CA CYS A 306 1.19 3.26 -23.12
C CYS A 306 1.28 3.96 -24.49
N TYR A 307 0.85 5.23 -24.60
CA TYR A 307 0.96 5.99 -25.85
C TYR A 307 2.42 6.19 -26.27
N GLU A 308 3.32 6.47 -25.34
CA GLU A 308 4.76 6.64 -25.62
C GLU A 308 5.34 5.37 -26.24
N ASN A 309 5.12 4.20 -25.60
CA ASN A 309 5.66 2.92 -26.06
C ASN A 309 4.95 2.38 -27.31
N LEU A 310 3.76 2.90 -27.65
CA LEU A 310 3.06 2.66 -28.91
C LEU A 310 3.42 3.70 -30.00
N GLY A 311 4.45 4.54 -29.80
CA GLY A 311 4.95 5.52 -30.78
C GLY A 311 4.16 6.83 -30.87
N ASN A 312 3.06 6.98 -30.12
CA ASN A 312 2.15 8.11 -30.18
C ASN A 312 2.57 9.23 -29.20
N THR A 313 3.71 9.86 -29.46
CA THR A 313 4.36 10.83 -28.55
C THR A 313 3.52 12.08 -28.25
N SER A 314 2.73 12.57 -29.22
CA SER A 314 1.82 13.70 -29.05
C SER A 314 0.72 13.39 -28.02
N TYR A 315 0.02 12.27 -28.19
CA TYR A 315 -1.01 11.77 -27.26
C TYR A 315 -0.43 11.43 -25.88
N ALA A 316 0.79 10.89 -25.83
CA ALA A 316 1.50 10.63 -24.58
C ALA A 316 1.71 11.95 -23.79
N MET A 317 2.27 12.97 -24.45
CA MET A 317 2.51 14.28 -23.86
C MET A 317 1.21 14.95 -23.41
N ALA A 318 0.13 14.88 -24.21
CA ALA A 318 -1.17 15.44 -23.84
C ALA A 318 -1.75 14.79 -22.57
N LYS A 319 -1.71 13.45 -22.47
CA LYS A 319 -2.21 12.73 -21.29
C LYS A 319 -1.33 12.96 -20.04
N LEU A 320 -0.01 13.06 -20.20
CA LEU A 320 0.89 13.39 -19.08
C LEU A 320 0.72 14.84 -18.59
N LYS A 321 0.53 15.81 -19.48
CA LYS A 321 0.21 17.20 -19.09
C LYS A 321 -1.11 17.28 -18.31
N LEU A 322 -2.14 16.54 -18.74
CA LEU A 322 -3.39 16.43 -17.98
C LEU A 322 -3.20 15.77 -16.61
N ALA A 323 -2.29 14.80 -16.47
CA ALA A 323 -1.93 14.24 -15.18
C ALA A 323 -1.22 15.27 -14.28
N VAL A 324 -0.27 16.04 -14.80
CA VAL A 324 0.39 17.14 -14.05
C VAL A 324 -0.61 18.17 -13.54
N LEU A 325 -1.55 18.61 -14.38
CA LEU A 325 -2.59 19.58 -13.99
C LEU A 325 -3.50 19.03 -12.86
N LEU A 326 -3.97 17.78 -13.00
CA LEU A 326 -4.76 17.12 -11.95
C LEU A 326 -3.96 16.89 -10.66
N ALA A 327 -2.69 16.51 -10.78
CA ALA A 327 -1.84 16.24 -9.62
C ALA A 327 -1.56 17.53 -8.83
N ARG A 328 -1.30 18.66 -9.50
CA ARG A 328 -1.16 19.97 -8.83
C ARG A 328 -2.47 20.42 -8.16
N HIS A 329 -3.61 20.31 -8.85
CA HIS A 329 -4.92 20.68 -8.28
C HIS A 329 -5.32 19.83 -7.06
N LEU A 330 -4.83 18.60 -6.96
CA LEU A 330 -5.19 17.65 -5.89
C LEU A 330 -4.06 17.42 -4.88
N GLU A 331 -2.97 18.20 -4.95
CA GLU A 331 -1.78 18.11 -4.09
C GLU A 331 -1.18 16.69 -4.06
N LEU A 332 -1.14 16.02 -5.23
CA LEU A 332 -0.65 14.65 -5.40
C LEU A 332 0.82 14.63 -5.80
N ASN A 333 1.69 15.02 -4.89
CA ASN A 333 3.14 15.13 -5.11
C ASN A 333 3.76 13.90 -5.78
N LYS A 334 3.46 12.69 -5.28
CA LYS A 334 3.94 11.44 -5.89
C LYS A 334 3.52 11.29 -7.36
N GLN A 335 2.24 11.50 -7.67
CA GLN A 335 1.72 11.42 -9.04
C GLN A 335 2.26 12.55 -9.93
N LEU A 336 2.51 13.74 -9.37
CA LEU A 336 3.16 14.86 -10.06
C LEU A 336 4.59 14.50 -10.47
N GLY A 337 5.44 14.08 -9.52
CA GLY A 337 6.82 13.67 -9.77
C GLY A 337 6.92 12.51 -10.78
N LEU A 338 6.04 11.51 -10.68
CA LEU A 338 5.97 10.40 -11.65
C LEU A 338 5.55 10.88 -13.05
N SER A 339 4.63 11.84 -13.16
CA SER A 339 4.23 12.43 -14.45
C SER A 339 5.38 13.19 -15.10
N LEU A 340 6.09 14.01 -14.30
CA LEU A 340 7.24 14.80 -14.74
C LEU A 340 8.42 13.92 -15.21
N LEU A 341 8.68 12.80 -14.53
CA LEU A 341 9.66 11.80 -14.96
C LEU A 341 9.38 11.25 -16.36
N GLN A 342 8.12 10.92 -16.67
CA GLN A 342 7.75 10.43 -18.01
C GLN A 342 7.80 11.54 -19.06
N ILE A 343 7.43 12.78 -18.71
CA ILE A 343 7.58 13.95 -19.59
C ILE A 343 9.06 14.18 -19.93
N ALA A 344 9.94 14.14 -18.93
CA ALA A 344 11.39 14.27 -19.13
C ALA A 344 11.94 13.18 -20.05
N LYS A 345 11.54 11.92 -19.85
CA LYS A 345 11.91 10.79 -20.73
C LYS A 345 11.52 11.02 -22.20
N ILE A 346 10.34 11.61 -22.45
CA ILE A 346 9.91 11.97 -23.82
C ILE A 346 10.79 13.09 -24.38
N TYR A 347 11.07 14.14 -23.61
CA TYR A 347 11.94 15.24 -24.05
C TYR A 347 13.39 14.80 -24.30
N MET A 348 13.90 13.83 -23.54
CA MET A 348 15.23 13.23 -23.73
C MET A 348 15.40 12.49 -25.07
N LYS A 349 14.32 12.19 -25.80
CA LYS A 349 14.39 11.64 -27.16
C LYS A 349 14.67 12.68 -28.25
N THR A 350 14.73 13.97 -27.91
CA THR A 350 14.93 15.05 -28.89
C THR A 350 16.00 16.02 -28.38
N PRO A 351 17.18 16.14 -29.04
CA PRO A 351 18.27 17.00 -28.56
C PRO A 351 17.85 18.46 -28.30
N ASN A 352 17.04 19.03 -29.19
CA ASN A 352 16.54 20.40 -29.07
C ASN A 352 15.58 20.61 -27.86
N LYS A 353 15.26 19.56 -27.09
CA LYS A 353 14.36 19.59 -25.93
C LYS A 353 15.05 19.17 -24.62
N TYR A 354 16.37 18.98 -24.61
CA TYR A 354 17.11 18.64 -23.40
C TYR A 354 16.93 19.65 -22.24
N TYR A 355 16.76 20.94 -22.53
CA TYR A 355 16.48 21.95 -21.50
C TYR A 355 15.10 21.75 -20.84
N LEU A 356 14.09 21.31 -21.61
CA LEU A 356 12.77 20.97 -21.08
C LEU A 356 12.82 19.69 -20.24
N ALA A 357 13.63 18.71 -20.64
CA ALA A 357 13.90 17.52 -19.83
C ALA A 357 14.55 17.90 -18.50
N GLU A 358 15.56 18.78 -18.50
CA GLU A 358 16.24 19.20 -17.28
C GLU A 358 15.28 19.93 -16.31
N ASN A 359 14.45 20.83 -16.82
CA ASN A 359 13.47 21.54 -16.01
C ASN A 359 12.44 20.57 -15.39
N ALA A 360 11.92 19.61 -16.16
CA ALA A 360 11.00 18.59 -15.66
C ALA A 360 11.64 17.67 -14.61
N LEU A 361 12.91 17.28 -14.78
CA LEU A 361 13.64 16.51 -13.78
C LEU A 361 13.96 17.32 -12.51
N ARG A 362 14.16 18.64 -12.64
CA ARG A 362 14.37 19.55 -11.50
C ARG A 362 13.11 19.66 -10.66
N GLU A 363 11.97 19.93 -11.28
CA GLU A 363 10.67 19.95 -10.60
C GLU A 363 10.37 18.58 -9.95
N ALA A 364 10.58 17.46 -10.67
CA ALA A 364 10.39 16.12 -10.11
C ALA A 364 11.28 15.85 -8.88
N ARG A 365 12.55 16.28 -8.91
CA ARG A 365 13.48 16.15 -7.78
C ARG A 365 12.94 16.86 -6.54
N ASP A 366 12.49 18.10 -6.72
CA ASP A 366 12.09 18.97 -5.62
C ASP A 366 10.82 18.44 -4.96
N VAL A 367 9.84 18.01 -5.76
CA VAL A 367 8.61 17.31 -5.29
C VAL A 367 8.93 16.02 -4.53
N PHE A 368 9.84 15.17 -5.02
CA PHE A 368 10.21 13.96 -4.29
C PHE A 368 11.06 14.23 -3.04
N GLN A 369 11.74 15.39 -2.94
CA GLN A 369 12.49 15.78 -1.74
C GLN A 369 11.55 15.93 -0.54
N GLU A 370 10.42 16.60 -0.72
CA GLU A 370 9.37 16.84 0.28
C GLU A 370 8.73 15.52 0.79
N GLU A 371 8.38 14.60 -0.11
CA GLU A 371 7.69 13.33 0.21
C GLU A 371 8.57 12.24 0.85
N ASN A 372 9.88 12.47 1.01
CA ASN A 372 10.84 11.48 1.54
C ASN A 372 10.96 10.13 0.77
N GLU A 373 10.49 10.04 -0.48
CA GLU A 373 10.57 8.81 -1.28
C GLU A 373 12.00 8.51 -1.78
N SER A 374 12.72 7.65 -1.05
CA SER A 374 14.12 7.28 -1.35
C SER A 374 14.32 6.70 -2.75
N GLU A 375 13.45 5.79 -3.18
CA GLU A 375 13.52 5.12 -4.50
C GLU A 375 13.35 6.12 -5.65
N ASN A 376 12.33 7.00 -5.57
CA ASN A 376 12.08 7.99 -6.61
C ASN A 376 13.16 9.09 -6.67
N LYS A 377 13.74 9.48 -5.51
CA LYS A 377 14.95 10.33 -5.45
C LYS A 377 16.12 9.70 -6.23
N ILE A 378 16.31 8.37 -6.10
CA ILE A 378 17.34 7.62 -6.83
C ILE A 378 17.03 7.57 -8.33
N CYS A 379 15.79 7.30 -8.74
CA CYS A 379 15.38 7.31 -10.16
C CYS A 379 15.62 8.68 -10.82
N VAL A 380 15.24 9.79 -10.16
CA VAL A 380 15.53 11.14 -10.68
C VAL A 380 17.03 11.38 -10.84
N LYS A 381 17.86 10.95 -9.87
CA LYS A 381 19.32 11.07 -9.97
C LYS A 381 19.89 10.29 -11.16
N TYR A 382 19.40 9.09 -11.44
CA TYR A 382 19.81 8.33 -12.63
C TYR A 382 19.34 8.98 -13.93
N MET A 383 18.11 9.50 -13.99
CA MET A 383 17.60 10.22 -15.16
C MET A 383 18.40 11.51 -15.44
N PHE A 384 18.80 12.25 -14.41
CA PHE A 384 19.73 13.38 -14.56
C PHE A 384 21.08 12.93 -15.11
N ALA A 385 21.66 11.83 -14.59
CA ALA A 385 22.91 11.31 -15.10
C ALA A 385 22.81 10.91 -16.58
N LEU A 386 21.73 10.22 -16.97
CA LEU A 386 21.45 9.84 -18.36
C LEU A 386 21.31 11.07 -19.28
N LEU A 387 20.51 12.07 -18.89
CA LEU A 387 20.38 13.33 -19.65
C LEU A 387 21.73 14.00 -19.86
N GLN A 388 22.58 14.04 -18.83
CA GLN A 388 23.89 14.65 -18.95
C GLN A 388 24.87 13.81 -19.79
N THR A 389 24.70 12.48 -19.87
CA THR A 389 25.41 11.64 -20.84
C THR A 389 25.06 12.03 -22.27
N GLU A 390 23.77 12.11 -22.57
CA GLU A 390 23.24 12.46 -23.90
C GLU A 390 23.67 13.87 -24.34
N VAL A 391 23.45 14.88 -23.49
CA VAL A 391 23.83 16.28 -23.73
C VAL A 391 25.32 16.42 -24.05
N ASN A 392 26.19 15.71 -23.30
CA ASN A 392 27.64 15.84 -23.44
C ASN A 392 28.27 14.75 -24.32
N HIS A 393 27.50 13.90 -25.00
CA HIS A 393 27.97 12.68 -25.68
C HIS A 393 29.17 12.90 -26.60
N LYS A 394 29.18 13.99 -27.38
CA LYS A 394 30.34 14.37 -28.21
C LYS A 394 31.60 14.60 -27.37
N SER A 395 31.50 15.39 -26.30
CA SER A 395 32.61 15.64 -25.38
C SER A 395 33.07 14.39 -24.62
N PHE A 396 32.19 13.41 -24.37
CA PHE A 396 32.62 12.09 -23.88
C PHE A 396 33.50 11.36 -24.89
N ILE A 397 33.07 11.28 -26.16
CA ILE A 397 33.84 10.63 -27.22
C ILE A 397 35.19 11.32 -27.42
N ASP A 398 35.22 12.65 -27.42
CA ASP A 398 36.46 13.43 -27.56
C ASP A 398 37.41 13.16 -26.39
N LEU A 399 36.91 13.16 -25.15
CA LEU A 399 37.70 12.82 -23.95
C LEU A 399 38.20 11.38 -23.97
N ILE A 400 37.41 10.41 -24.45
CA ILE A 400 37.84 9.01 -24.56
C ILE A 400 38.99 8.90 -25.56
N LYS A 401 38.85 9.49 -26.76
CA LYS A 401 39.91 9.52 -27.79
C LYS A 401 41.18 10.22 -27.31
N GLN A 402 41.05 11.27 -26.50
CA GLN A 402 42.20 12.01 -25.94
C GLN A 402 42.80 11.33 -24.69
N SER A 403 42.06 10.46 -24.00
CA SER A 403 42.50 9.83 -22.75
C SER A 403 43.66 8.86 -22.89
N GLU A 404 43.91 8.34 -24.09
CA GLU A 404 45.11 7.54 -24.42
C GLU A 404 46.40 8.38 -24.31
N PHE A 405 46.30 9.69 -24.51
CA PHE A 405 47.43 10.63 -24.53
C PHE A 405 47.45 11.57 -23.32
N ASN A 406 46.39 11.60 -22.49
CA ASN A 406 46.25 12.57 -21.40
C ASN A 406 45.63 11.96 -20.12
N TYR A 407 46.48 11.71 -19.12
CA TYR A 407 46.10 11.15 -17.81
C TYR A 407 44.99 11.93 -17.09
N CYS A 408 44.97 13.26 -17.25
CA CYS A 408 43.97 14.14 -16.66
C CYS A 408 42.54 13.85 -17.15
N ASP A 409 42.38 13.41 -18.39
CA ASP A 409 41.07 13.13 -18.99
C ASP A 409 40.56 11.73 -18.61
N LEU A 410 41.46 10.75 -18.52
CA LEU A 410 41.17 9.45 -17.90
C LEU A 410 40.71 9.59 -16.44
N TYR A 411 41.34 10.49 -15.67
CA TYR A 411 40.94 10.78 -14.28
C TYR A 411 39.53 11.40 -14.20
N LYS A 412 39.20 12.38 -15.06
CA LYS A 412 37.86 12.97 -15.16
C LYS A 412 36.78 11.93 -15.50
N LEU A 413 37.06 11.07 -16.49
CA LEU A 413 36.16 9.98 -16.90
C LEU A 413 35.93 8.97 -15.75
N ARG A 414 36.98 8.62 -14.98
CA ARG A 414 36.84 7.77 -13.78
C ARG A 414 36.01 8.44 -12.69
N GLN A 415 36.23 9.73 -12.38
CA GLN A 415 35.41 10.44 -11.39
C GLN A 415 33.93 10.50 -11.80
N TRP A 416 33.64 10.68 -13.09
CA TRP A 416 32.27 10.61 -13.57
C TRP A 416 31.69 9.19 -13.44
N LYS A 417 32.37 8.16 -13.95
CA LYS A 417 31.92 6.76 -13.92
C LYS A 417 31.63 6.25 -12.51
N TYR A 418 32.50 6.55 -11.54
CA TYR A 418 32.42 5.99 -10.19
C TYR A 418 31.76 6.92 -9.15
N GLN A 419 31.62 8.22 -9.44
CA GLN A 419 31.12 9.20 -8.45
C GLN A 419 30.05 10.15 -9.02
N ALA A 420 29.62 9.96 -10.28
CA ALA A 420 28.71 10.85 -11.01
C ALA A 420 29.14 12.34 -10.99
N LYS A 421 30.44 12.61 -10.82
CA LYS A 421 30.97 13.98 -10.79
C LYS A 421 30.99 14.56 -12.21
N PRO A 422 30.40 15.76 -12.42
CA PRO A 422 30.32 16.36 -13.76
C PRO A 422 31.66 16.96 -14.18
N PHE A 423 32.33 16.34 -15.17
CA PHE A 423 33.58 16.89 -15.72
C PHE A 423 33.35 18.15 -16.57
N TRP A 424 32.15 18.31 -17.15
CA TRP A 424 31.77 19.46 -17.96
C TRP A 424 31.55 20.73 -17.13
N LYS A 425 31.25 20.63 -15.82
CA LYS A 425 31.12 21.81 -14.93
C LYS A 425 32.44 22.57 -14.70
N ARG A 426 33.57 22.10 -15.23
CA ARG A 426 34.87 22.82 -15.26
C ARG A 426 35.27 23.30 -16.66
N ARG A 427 34.30 23.68 -17.51
CA ARG A 427 34.54 24.45 -18.76
C ARG A 427 34.15 25.93 -18.68
N GLY A 428 33.90 26.46 -17.48
CA GLY A 428 33.85 27.91 -17.22
C GLY A 428 35.11 28.39 -16.50
N LEU A 429 35.65 29.55 -16.91
CA LEU A 429 36.76 30.29 -16.30
C LEU A 429 38.20 29.74 -16.43
N ILE A 430 38.54 29.06 -17.54
CA ILE A 430 39.94 29.02 -18.03
C ILE A 430 40.01 29.33 -19.54
N THR A 431 39.53 30.52 -19.92
CA THR A 431 39.99 31.33 -21.06
C THR A 431 39.30 32.70 -20.97
N PHE A 432 40.10 33.77 -20.86
CA PHE A 432 39.82 35.22 -20.99
C PHE A 432 40.37 36.16 -19.90
N ILE A 433 40.91 35.66 -18.79
CA ILE A 433 41.77 36.48 -17.90
C ILE A 433 43.10 35.75 -17.65
N LYS A 434 43.93 35.68 -18.71
CA LYS A 434 45.40 35.47 -18.62
C LYS A 434 46.18 35.64 -19.94
N SER A 435 45.61 36.30 -20.95
CA SER A 435 46.34 36.80 -22.14
C SER A 435 46.54 38.33 -22.15
N TYR A 436 45.85 39.07 -21.26
CA TYR A 436 46.09 40.50 -21.02
C TYR A 436 46.22 40.79 -19.52
N THR A 437 47.43 40.57 -19.00
CA THR A 437 48.02 41.26 -17.83
C THR A 437 49.50 40.88 -17.65
N THR A 438 50.24 40.69 -18.75
CA THR A 438 51.67 41.02 -18.74
C THR A 438 51.82 42.53 -18.70
N MET A 439 51.54 43.13 -17.53
CA MET A 439 52.22 44.33 -17.02
C MET A 439 51.76 44.62 -15.58
N SER A 440 52.24 43.81 -14.65
CA SER A 440 52.70 44.35 -13.37
C SER A 440 53.92 43.57 -12.86
N LEU A 441 55.02 44.32 -12.72
CA LEU A 441 55.91 44.26 -11.57
C LEU A 441 56.35 42.87 -11.08
N LEU A 442 57.57 42.47 -11.47
CA LEU A 442 58.59 42.14 -10.46
C LEU A 442 60.05 42.04 -10.94
N SER A 443 60.44 42.56 -12.14
CA SER A 443 61.84 42.38 -12.59
C SER A 443 62.57 43.50 -13.33
N ARG A 444 61.94 44.49 -14.01
CA ARG A 444 62.70 45.33 -14.97
C ARG A 444 62.42 46.83 -15.10
N ILE A 445 61.67 47.47 -14.19
CA ILE A 445 61.70 48.94 -14.06
C ILE A 445 61.85 49.34 -12.59
N THR A 446 63.06 49.08 -12.08
CA THR A 446 63.73 49.95 -11.10
C THR A 446 64.99 50.48 -11.78
N SER A 447 64.79 51.27 -12.83
CA SER A 447 65.81 52.07 -13.52
C SER A 447 65.08 53.13 -14.36
N ASP A 448 65.09 54.35 -13.81
CA ASP A 448 65.27 55.63 -14.51
C ASP A 448 64.15 56.22 -15.40
N LEU A 449 63.32 57.05 -14.74
CA LEU A 449 63.00 58.46 -15.06
C LEU A 449 62.21 58.85 -16.36
N PRO A 450 61.64 60.09 -16.45
CA PRO A 450 60.45 60.38 -17.27
C PRO A 450 60.63 61.39 -18.43
N SER A 451 59.66 61.41 -19.35
CA SER A 451 59.18 62.49 -20.25
C SER A 451 58.36 61.85 -21.39
N ASP A 452 57.48 62.48 -22.17
CA ASP A 452 56.58 63.66 -22.05
C ASP A 452 55.53 63.56 -23.20
N GLU A 453 54.54 64.47 -23.27
CA GLU A 453 53.71 64.82 -24.47
C GLU A 453 52.71 63.73 -25.00
N SER A 454 51.38 63.96 -24.94
CA SER A 454 50.47 64.60 -25.93
C SER A 454 50.06 63.65 -27.09
N GLU A 455 48.90 63.69 -27.77
CA GLU A 455 47.73 64.59 -27.80
C GLU A 455 46.53 63.85 -28.50
N GLU A 456 45.27 64.17 -28.13
CA GLU A 456 44.03 64.28 -28.98
C GLU A 456 43.46 63.12 -29.87
N ILE A 457 42.15 62.74 -29.80
CA ILE A 457 40.91 63.16 -30.57
C ILE A 457 40.85 62.61 -32.03
N GLU A 458 39.76 62.18 -32.72
CA GLU A 458 38.26 62.20 -32.68
C GLU A 458 37.71 60.72 -32.79
N GLU A 459 36.45 60.30 -32.49
CA GLU A 459 35.11 60.40 -33.16
C GLU A 459 34.99 59.78 -34.58
N GLN A 460 33.85 59.27 -35.13
CA GLN A 460 32.45 59.07 -34.68
C GLN A 460 31.67 58.10 -35.65
N THR A 461 30.50 57.55 -35.21
CA THR A 461 29.30 57.15 -36.04
C THR A 461 29.42 56.00 -37.08
N THR A 462 28.35 55.32 -37.56
CA THR A 462 26.88 55.49 -37.41
C THR A 462 26.11 54.15 -37.48
N GLU A 463 24.86 54.13 -37.00
CA GLU A 463 23.87 53.05 -37.15
C GLU A 463 23.11 53.13 -38.49
N ILE A 464 22.53 52.01 -38.98
CA ILE A 464 21.21 51.98 -39.68
C ILE A 464 20.47 50.68 -39.31
N SER A 465 19.16 50.79 -39.07
CA SER A 465 18.20 49.71 -38.85
C SER A 465 17.15 49.68 -39.98
N GLU A 466 16.50 48.53 -40.23
CA GLU A 466 15.15 48.50 -40.82
C GLU A 466 14.45 47.13 -40.61
N SER A 467 13.13 47.09 -40.82
CA SER A 467 12.19 46.07 -40.30
C SER A 467 11.11 45.68 -41.33
N GLU A 468 10.12 44.85 -40.91
CA GLU A 468 8.92 44.31 -41.62
C GLU A 468 9.06 42.86 -42.15
N SER A 469 8.04 41.99 -42.18
CA SER A 469 6.62 42.05 -41.73
C SER A 469 6.06 40.63 -41.40
N GLU A 470 4.81 40.55 -40.93
CA GLU A 470 4.13 39.36 -40.39
C GLU A 470 3.34 38.52 -41.43
N GLU A 471 3.20 37.21 -41.20
CA GLU A 471 2.05 36.42 -41.69
C GLU A 471 1.47 35.55 -40.55
N MET A 472 0.15 35.59 -40.35
CA MET A 472 -0.53 34.79 -39.33
C MET A 472 -0.93 33.40 -39.85
N SER A 473 -0.85 32.39 -38.97
CA SER A 473 -1.65 31.16 -39.11
C SER A 473 -2.33 30.83 -37.78
N SER A 474 -3.61 30.46 -37.83
CA SER A 474 -4.45 30.25 -36.65
C SER A 474 -4.20 28.91 -35.98
N ASP A 475 -3.87 28.95 -34.68
CA ASP A 475 -3.47 27.77 -33.90
C ASP A 475 -4.70 26.96 -33.43
N PRO A 476 -4.75 25.61 -33.57
CA PRO A 476 -5.89 24.79 -33.14
C PRO A 476 -6.22 24.80 -31.63
N LEU A 477 -5.46 25.54 -30.81
CA LEU A 477 -5.69 25.66 -29.37
C LEU A 477 -6.97 26.44 -29.01
N ASP A 478 -7.34 27.48 -29.77
CA ASP A 478 -8.47 28.35 -29.42
C ASP A 478 -9.84 27.64 -29.54
N CYS A 479 -9.93 26.59 -30.36
CA CYS A 479 -11.12 25.74 -30.42
C CYS A 479 -11.32 24.90 -29.15
N LEU A 480 -10.26 24.57 -28.41
CA LEU A 480 -10.32 23.70 -27.22
C LEU A 480 -10.54 24.46 -25.91
N LEU A 481 -10.29 25.77 -25.89
CA LEU A 481 -10.50 26.63 -24.71
C LEU A 481 -11.97 27.06 -24.53
N ASN A 482 -12.79 26.97 -25.59
CA ASN A 482 -14.20 27.36 -25.55
C ASN A 482 -15.15 26.26 -25.00
N GLU A 483 -14.68 25.03 -24.78
CA GLU A 483 -15.47 23.96 -24.11
C GLU A 483 -15.37 23.98 -22.57
N TYR A 484 -14.63 24.93 -21.99
CA TYR A 484 -14.34 25.01 -20.54
C TYR A 484 -14.72 26.36 -19.89
N LYS A 485 -15.78 27.00 -20.37
CA LYS A 485 -16.50 28.09 -19.68
C LYS A 485 -17.87 27.63 -19.21
#